data_AF-A0A8S0THF9-F1
#
_entry.id   AF-A0A8S0THF9-F1
#
_cell.length_a   1.000
_cell.length_b   1.000
_cell.length_c   1.000
_cell.angle_alpha   90.00
_cell.angle_beta   90.00
_cell.angle_gamma   90.00
#
_symmetry.space_group_name_H-M   'P 1'
#
loop_
_entity.id
_entity.type
_entity.pdbx_description
1 polymer ?
#
loop_
_entity_poly.entity_id
_entity_poly.type
_entity_poly.pdbx_seq_one_letter_code
_entity_poly.pdbx_strand_id
1 'polypeptide(L)'
;LYVSVDAATKDSLKAIDRPLFGDFWERFVDSLQALKEKQQRTVYRLTLVKGWNTEDVDAYSNLFVIGDPDFIEIKGVTYCGSSATSKLTMENVPWHSDVKEFSEALAQKSNGVYEVACEHVHSCCVLLANVNKFKVNDQWFTWIDYDKFHDLVAAGEPFSSKDYMASTPSWAVYGAEEGGFDPE
;
A
#
# COMPACT_ATOMS: atom_id res chain seq x y z
N LEU A 1 -2.62 -0.75 -10.83
CA LEU A 1 -1.93 0.55 -10.91
C LEU A 1 -1.43 0.92 -9.53
N TYR A 2 -0.17 1.31 -9.41
CA TYR A 2 0.44 1.73 -8.14
C TYR A 2 0.71 3.23 -8.17
N VAL A 3 0.43 3.92 -7.06
CA VAL A 3 0.92 5.28 -6.78
C VAL A 3 1.79 5.20 -5.54
N SER A 4 3.03 5.70 -5.63
CA SER A 4 3.88 5.80 -4.44
C SER A 4 3.45 7.02 -3.63
N VAL A 5 3.24 6.83 -2.33
CA VAL A 5 2.78 7.86 -1.39
C VAL A 5 3.81 7.94 -0.27
N ASP A 6 4.91 8.65 -0.56
CA ASP A 6 6.06 8.71 0.35
C ASP A 6 5.83 9.67 1.53
N ALA A 7 4.84 10.57 1.41
CA ALA A 7 4.44 11.48 2.49
C ALA A 7 2.96 11.86 2.39
N ALA A 8 2.38 12.27 3.52
CA ALA A 8 0.95 12.56 3.64
C ALA A 8 0.55 14.04 3.54
N THR A 9 1.53 14.95 3.53
CA THR A 9 1.29 16.41 3.48
C THR A 9 2.19 17.08 2.45
N LYS A 10 1.81 18.27 1.97
CA LYS A 10 2.61 19.04 1.00
C LYS A 10 4.04 19.29 1.48
N ASP A 11 4.19 19.64 2.76
CA ASP A 11 5.49 19.97 3.35
C ASP A 11 6.36 18.73 3.54
N SER A 12 5.78 17.62 4.03
CA SER A 12 6.51 16.35 4.19
C SER A 12 6.91 15.78 2.83
N LEU A 13 6.03 15.82 1.83
CA LEU A 13 6.32 15.35 0.47
C LEU A 13 7.44 16.17 -0.15
N LYS A 14 7.44 17.50 0.04
CA LYS A 14 8.54 18.34 -0.42
C LYS A 14 9.87 18.02 0.25
N ALA A 15 9.85 17.73 1.54
CA ALA A 15 11.05 17.41 2.32
C ALA A 15 11.67 16.06 1.92
N ILE A 16 10.82 15.07 1.64
CA ILE A 16 11.21 13.70 1.27
C ILE A 16 11.60 13.65 -0.22
N ASP A 17 10.68 14.00 -1.11
CA ASP A 17 10.82 13.76 -2.57
C ASP A 17 11.65 14.83 -3.27
N ARG A 18 11.79 16.01 -2.67
CA ARG A 18 12.49 17.17 -3.26
C ARG A 18 12.05 17.42 -4.71
N PRO A 19 10.75 17.63 -4.94
CA PRO A 19 10.16 17.69 -6.27
C PRO A 19 10.71 18.88 -7.08
N LEU A 20 10.88 18.67 -8.38
CA LEU A 20 11.39 19.68 -9.32
C LEU A 20 10.34 20.75 -9.66
N PHE A 21 9.06 20.37 -9.68
CA PHE A 21 7.96 21.24 -10.08
C PHE A 21 7.32 21.91 -8.86
N GLY A 22 6.86 23.16 -9.01
CA GLY A 22 6.22 23.91 -7.93
C GLY A 22 4.78 23.48 -7.61
N ASP A 23 4.11 22.86 -8.58
CA ASP A 23 2.74 22.32 -8.52
C ASP A 23 2.72 20.80 -8.20
N PHE A 24 3.78 20.29 -7.59
CA PHE A 24 3.97 18.86 -7.33
C PHE A 24 2.86 18.24 -6.50
N TRP A 25 2.34 18.98 -5.52
CA TRP A 25 1.31 18.48 -4.60
C TRP A 25 -0.04 18.37 -5.28
N GLU A 26 -0.38 19.37 -6.08
CA GLU A 26 -1.60 19.41 -6.87
C GLU A 26 -1.61 18.24 -7.86
N ARG A 27 -0.51 18.00 -8.58
CA ARG A 27 -0.34 16.83 -9.46
C ARG A 27 -0.44 15.50 -8.73
N PHE A 28 0.12 15.44 -7.51
CA PHE A 28 0.03 14.25 -6.67
C PHE A 28 -1.43 13.96 -6.31
N VAL A 29 -2.17 14.96 -5.82
CA VAL A 29 -3.60 14.84 -5.48
C VAL A 29 -4.43 14.46 -6.71
N ASP A 30 -4.17 15.08 -7.87
CA ASP A 30 -4.84 14.74 -9.14
C ASP A 30 -4.58 13.28 -9.53
N SER A 31 -3.37 12.77 -9.27
CA SER A 31 -3.03 11.36 -9.51
C SER A 31 -3.81 10.41 -8.60
N LEU A 32 -4.05 10.78 -7.33
CA LEU A 32 -4.89 10.02 -6.41
C LEU A 32 -6.35 10.01 -6.88
N GLN A 33 -6.87 11.16 -7.33
CA GLN A 33 -8.23 11.26 -7.87
C GLN A 33 -8.39 10.40 -9.14
N ALA A 34 -7.43 10.47 -10.07
CA ALA A 34 -7.44 9.65 -11.27
C ALA A 34 -7.30 8.14 -10.98
N LEU A 35 -6.66 7.78 -9.87
CA LEU A 35 -6.57 6.39 -9.40
C LEU A 35 -7.97 5.86 -9.04
N LYS A 36 -8.80 6.67 -8.37
CA LYS A 36 -10.16 6.32 -7.96
C LYS A 36 -11.08 5.95 -9.13
N GLU A 37 -10.85 6.55 -10.30
CA GLU A 37 -11.65 6.30 -11.49
C GLU A 37 -11.31 4.97 -12.18
N LYS A 38 -10.22 4.30 -11.78
CA LYS A 38 -9.81 3.02 -12.37
C LYS A 38 -10.67 1.88 -11.86
N GLN A 39 -11.07 1.01 -12.79
CA GLN A 39 -11.79 -0.23 -12.47
C GLN A 39 -10.83 -1.37 -12.11
N GLN A 40 -9.60 -1.35 -12.63
CA GLN A 40 -8.58 -2.33 -12.31
C GLN A 40 -8.00 -2.11 -10.91
N ARG A 41 -7.34 -3.14 -10.36
CA ARG A 41 -6.69 -3.09 -9.03
C ARG A 41 -5.81 -1.85 -8.86
N THR A 42 -6.07 -1.09 -7.81
CA THR A 42 -5.33 0.13 -7.45
C THR A 42 -4.63 -0.01 -6.10
N VAL A 43 -3.43 0.55 -6.00
CA VAL A 43 -2.60 0.41 -4.80
C VAL A 43 -1.94 1.74 -4.45
N TYR A 44 -2.05 2.13 -3.19
CA TYR A 44 -1.12 3.08 -2.61
C TYR A 44 0.07 2.33 -2.02
N ARG A 45 1.28 2.71 -2.41
CA ARG A 45 2.51 2.14 -1.84
C ARG A 45 3.19 3.19 -0.97
N LEU A 46 3.20 2.96 0.34
CA LEU A 46 3.77 3.84 1.34
C LEU A 46 5.15 3.32 1.71
N THR A 47 6.17 4.15 1.50
CA THR A 47 7.53 3.82 1.95
C THR A 47 7.73 4.37 3.35
N LEU A 48 7.76 3.50 4.37
CA LEU A 48 7.93 3.90 5.75
C LEU A 48 9.40 4.17 6.08
N VAL A 49 9.68 5.35 6.62
CA VAL A 49 11.02 5.81 7.00
C VAL A 49 10.97 6.22 8.47
N LYS A 50 11.73 5.51 9.31
CA LYS A 50 11.72 5.72 10.76
C LYS A 50 12.20 7.13 11.11
N GLY A 51 11.39 7.83 11.91
CA GLY A 51 11.65 9.20 12.35
C GLY A 51 11.35 10.29 11.32
N TRP A 52 10.72 9.94 10.19
CA TRP A 52 10.35 10.91 9.15
C TRP A 52 8.84 10.95 8.90
N ASN A 53 8.21 9.80 8.62
CA ASN A 53 6.78 9.73 8.28
C ASN A 53 5.98 8.72 9.14
N THR A 54 6.59 8.16 10.18
CA THR A 54 5.98 7.17 11.07
C THR A 54 4.90 7.74 12.01
N GLU A 55 4.85 9.07 12.19
CA GLU A 55 3.89 9.73 13.10
C GLU A 55 2.64 10.26 12.37
N ASP A 56 2.65 10.26 11.04
CA ASP A 56 1.65 10.94 10.20
C ASP A 56 0.40 10.10 9.90
N VAL A 57 0.06 9.13 10.76
CA VAL A 57 -1.05 8.18 10.54
C VAL A 57 -2.36 8.89 10.18
N ASP A 58 -2.70 9.95 10.91
CA ASP A 58 -3.90 10.75 10.67
C ASP A 58 -3.88 11.43 9.30
N ALA A 59 -2.74 11.98 8.90
CA ALA A 59 -2.59 12.63 7.60
C ALA A 59 -2.70 11.61 6.45
N TYR A 60 -2.11 10.42 6.59
CA TYR A 60 -2.25 9.34 5.61
C TYR A 60 -3.70 8.90 5.46
N SER A 61 -4.43 8.76 6.57
CA SER A 61 -5.84 8.35 6.53
C SER A 61 -6.73 9.31 5.72
N ASN A 62 -6.40 10.61 5.71
CA ASN A 62 -7.14 11.60 4.93
C ASN A 62 -6.96 11.39 3.42
N LEU A 63 -5.84 10.83 2.96
CA LEU A 63 -5.60 10.54 1.55
C LEU A 63 -6.44 9.37 1.02
N PHE A 64 -6.95 8.50 1.90
CA PHE A 64 -7.78 7.36 1.50
C PHE A 64 -9.10 7.83 0.89
N VAL A 65 -9.67 8.91 1.42
CA VAL A 65 -10.93 9.49 0.91
C VAL A 65 -10.76 10.02 -0.52
N ILE A 66 -9.55 10.48 -0.87
CA ILE A 66 -9.26 11.08 -2.17
C ILE A 66 -9.23 10.01 -3.26
N GLY A 67 -8.45 8.95 -3.08
CA GLY A 67 -8.24 7.94 -4.14
C GLY A 67 -8.93 6.60 -3.94
N ASP A 68 -9.44 6.29 -2.75
CA ASP A 68 -10.14 5.03 -2.39
C ASP A 68 -9.52 3.77 -3.04
N PRO A 69 -8.21 3.52 -2.82
CA PRO A 69 -7.52 2.43 -3.48
C PRO A 69 -8.07 1.07 -3.04
N ASP A 70 -7.83 0.03 -3.85
CA ASP A 70 -8.16 -1.33 -3.45
C ASP A 70 -7.26 -1.84 -2.31
N PHE A 71 -5.99 -1.43 -2.34
CA PHE A 71 -4.97 -1.84 -1.38
C PHE A 71 -4.08 -0.69 -0.94
N ILE A 72 -3.52 -0.82 0.26
CA ILE A 72 -2.47 0.04 0.79
C ILE A 72 -1.32 -0.88 1.19
N GLU A 73 -0.21 -0.82 0.47
CA GLU A 73 1.02 -1.55 0.78
C GLU A 73 1.93 -0.63 1.58
N ILE A 74 2.23 -1.00 2.82
CA ILE A 74 3.20 -0.29 3.66
C ILE A 74 4.48 -1.11 3.63
N LYS A 75 5.57 -0.49 3.16
CA LYS A 75 6.87 -1.12 3.02
C LYS A 75 7.94 -0.33 3.75
N GLY A 76 8.73 -0.99 4.58
CA GLY A 76 9.91 -0.40 5.19
C GLY A 76 10.96 0.01 4.16
N VAL A 77 11.53 1.21 4.30
CA VAL A 77 12.63 1.65 3.44
C VAL A 77 13.81 0.70 3.55
N THR A 78 14.40 0.32 2.42
CA THR A 78 15.65 -0.44 2.39
C THR A 78 16.81 0.52 2.18
N TYR A 79 17.85 0.41 3.00
CA TYR A 79 19.05 1.24 2.86
C TYR A 79 19.93 0.74 1.71
N CYS A 80 20.08 1.56 0.67
CA CYS A 80 20.88 1.24 -0.53
C CYS A 80 22.30 1.85 -0.49
N GLY A 81 22.80 2.25 0.68
CA GLY A 81 24.09 2.92 0.83
C GLY A 81 24.01 4.44 0.92
N SER A 82 25.14 5.06 1.24
CA SER A 82 25.27 6.52 1.36
C SER A 82 25.43 7.15 -0.02
N SER A 83 24.55 8.06 -0.40
CA SER A 83 24.74 8.95 -1.55
C SER A 83 25.02 10.38 -1.08
N ALA A 84 25.68 11.19 -1.90
CA ALA A 84 26.00 12.59 -1.57
C ALA A 84 24.75 13.46 -1.27
N THR A 85 23.55 12.99 -1.64
CA THR A 85 22.28 13.72 -1.52
C THR A 85 21.32 13.12 -0.49
N SER A 86 21.56 11.89 -0.03
CA SER A 86 20.69 11.19 0.92
C SER A 86 21.14 11.42 2.36
N LYS A 87 20.17 11.78 3.22
CA LYS A 87 20.36 11.86 4.68
C LYS A 87 19.91 10.57 5.39
N LEU A 88 19.45 9.56 4.66
CA LEU A 88 19.02 8.29 5.22
C LEU A 88 20.22 7.53 5.78
N THR A 89 20.09 7.04 7.00
CA THR A 89 21.03 6.12 7.64
C THR A 89 20.34 4.79 7.92
N MET A 90 21.12 3.79 8.36
CA MET A 90 20.57 2.52 8.82
C MET A 90 19.56 2.69 9.98
N GLU A 91 19.68 3.74 10.78
CA GLU A 91 18.75 4.03 11.89
C GLU A 91 17.35 4.41 11.40
N ASN A 92 17.23 4.84 10.13
CA ASN A 92 15.95 5.17 9.51
C ASN A 92 15.25 3.95 8.90
N VAL A 93 15.90 2.78 8.84
CA VAL A 93 15.30 1.53 8.37
C VAL A 93 14.39 0.98 9.47
N PRO A 94 13.06 0.91 9.24
CA PRO A 94 12.15 0.35 10.23
C PRO A 94 12.31 -1.17 10.31
N TRP A 95 12.10 -1.72 11.50
CA TRP A 95 11.89 -3.16 11.65
C TRP A 95 10.51 -3.54 11.14
N HIS A 96 10.30 -4.82 10.85
CA HIS A 96 8.98 -5.30 10.46
C HIS A 96 7.93 -5.02 11.55
N SER A 97 8.29 -5.11 12.83
CA SER A 97 7.40 -4.72 13.94
C SER A 97 6.97 -3.25 13.85
N ASP A 98 7.87 -2.34 13.49
CA ASP A 98 7.55 -0.92 13.31
C ASP A 98 6.53 -0.74 12.16
N VAL A 99 6.69 -1.50 11.07
CA VAL A 99 5.73 -1.50 9.93
C VAL A 99 4.37 -2.08 10.33
N LYS A 100 4.34 -3.17 11.12
CA LYS A 100 3.11 -3.77 11.64
C LYS A 100 2.33 -2.78 12.52
N GLU A 101 3.00 -2.18 13.51
CA GLU A 101 2.39 -1.21 14.42
C GLU A 101 1.80 -0.02 13.66
N PHE A 102 2.54 0.53 12.70
CA PHE A 102 2.06 1.61 11.84
C PHE A 102 0.83 1.17 11.01
N SER A 103 0.89 -0.02 10.42
CA SER A 103 -0.18 -0.57 9.58
C SER A 103 -1.47 -0.83 10.36
N GLU A 104 -1.36 -1.36 11.59
CA GLU A 104 -2.48 -1.56 12.50
C GLU A 104 -3.10 -0.24 12.94
N ALA A 105 -2.28 0.75 13.30
CA ALA A 105 -2.75 2.10 13.64
C ALA A 105 -3.49 2.74 12.44
N LEU A 106 -2.95 2.58 11.24
CA LEU A 106 -3.55 3.12 10.01
C LEU A 106 -4.87 2.42 9.66
N ALA A 107 -4.95 1.09 9.84
CA ALA A 107 -6.18 0.33 9.67
C ALA A 107 -7.26 0.79 10.68
N GLN A 108 -6.89 1.01 11.95
CA GLN A 108 -7.82 1.55 12.95
C GLN A 108 -8.35 2.94 12.57
N LYS A 109 -7.48 3.83 12.08
CA LYS A 109 -7.88 5.18 11.62
C LYS A 109 -8.78 5.16 10.39
N SER A 110 -8.76 4.08 9.60
CA SER A 110 -9.66 3.92 8.47
C SER A 110 -11.13 3.68 8.86
N ASN A 111 -11.44 3.50 10.14
CA ASN A 111 -12.79 3.24 10.66
C ASN A 111 -13.48 2.04 9.96
N GLY A 112 -12.73 0.96 9.72
CA GLY A 112 -13.25 -0.29 9.16
C GLY A 112 -13.35 -0.33 7.63
N VAL A 113 -12.89 0.71 6.92
CA VAL A 113 -12.81 0.68 5.45
C VAL A 113 -11.68 -0.24 4.99
N TYR A 114 -10.56 -0.22 5.71
CA TYR A 114 -9.38 -1.05 5.44
C TYR A 114 -9.02 -1.86 6.68
N GLU A 115 -8.63 -3.11 6.46
CA GLU A 115 -8.07 -3.98 7.49
C GLU A 115 -6.76 -4.61 6.99
N VAL A 116 -5.94 -5.07 7.94
CA VAL A 116 -4.70 -5.76 7.62
C VAL A 116 -5.03 -7.15 7.06
N ALA A 117 -4.60 -7.40 5.82
CA ALA A 117 -4.92 -8.62 5.10
C ALA A 117 -3.73 -9.58 5.03
N CYS A 118 -2.54 -9.06 4.71
CA CYS A 118 -1.34 -9.85 4.47
C CYS A 118 -0.11 -9.19 5.09
N GLU A 119 0.94 -9.99 5.33
CA GLU A 119 2.29 -9.49 5.58
C GLU A 119 3.31 -10.28 4.76
N HIS A 120 4.48 -9.69 4.57
CA HIS A 120 5.66 -10.37 4.06
C HIS A 120 6.87 -9.91 4.87
N VAL A 121 7.16 -10.66 5.94
CA VAL A 121 8.15 -10.31 6.98
C VAL A 121 9.51 -10.03 6.37
N HIS A 122 9.97 -10.88 5.44
CA HIS A 122 11.29 -10.77 4.83
C HIS A 122 11.45 -9.51 3.96
N SER A 123 10.36 -8.99 3.42
CA SER A 123 10.36 -7.76 2.60
C SER A 123 10.00 -6.52 3.42
N CYS A 124 9.77 -6.69 4.74
CA CYS A 124 9.29 -5.64 5.63
C CYS A 124 8.01 -4.96 5.09
N CYS A 125 7.06 -5.78 4.60
CA CYS A 125 5.82 -5.31 3.96
C CYS A 125 4.59 -5.76 4.72
N VAL A 126 3.59 -4.89 4.81
CA VAL A 126 2.23 -5.21 5.28
C VAL A 126 1.22 -4.66 4.27
N LEU A 127 0.16 -5.43 4.01
CA LEU A 127 -0.90 -5.07 3.06
C LEU A 127 -2.21 -4.85 3.81
N LEU A 128 -2.75 -3.64 3.70
CA LEU A 128 -4.14 -3.35 4.03
C LEU A 128 -5.00 -3.53 2.77
N ALA A 129 -6.19 -4.11 2.94
CA ALA A 129 -7.13 -4.31 1.84
C ALA A 129 -8.50 -3.69 2.18
N ASN A 130 -9.18 -3.18 1.15
CA ASN A 130 -10.53 -2.65 1.29
C ASN A 130 -11.51 -3.77 1.64
N VAL A 131 -12.12 -3.69 2.83
CA VAL A 131 -12.96 -4.75 3.42
C VAL A 131 -14.16 -5.06 2.52
N ASN A 132 -14.84 -4.01 2.03
CA ASN A 132 -16.04 -4.14 1.21
C ASN A 132 -15.78 -4.75 -0.17
N LYS A 133 -14.51 -4.79 -0.61
CA LYS A 133 -14.14 -5.31 -1.92
C LYS A 133 -13.50 -6.70 -1.84
N PHE A 134 -12.63 -6.93 -0.87
CA PHE A 134 -11.75 -8.10 -0.83
C PHE A 134 -11.94 -9.01 0.39
N LYS A 135 -12.87 -8.70 1.31
CA LYS A 135 -13.24 -9.61 2.41
C LYS A 135 -14.62 -10.21 2.15
N VAL A 136 -14.67 -11.52 1.90
CA VAL A 136 -15.91 -12.26 1.61
C VAL A 136 -16.04 -13.39 2.61
N ASN A 137 -17.14 -13.42 3.37
CA ASN A 137 -17.38 -14.41 4.45
C ASN A 137 -16.18 -14.52 5.42
N ASP A 138 -15.66 -13.37 5.85
CA ASP A 138 -14.48 -13.25 6.72
C ASP A 138 -13.17 -13.83 6.16
N GLN A 139 -13.11 -14.10 4.86
CA GLN A 139 -11.92 -14.56 4.16
C GLN A 139 -11.41 -13.52 3.18
N TRP A 140 -10.08 -13.40 3.08
CA TRP A 140 -9.42 -12.44 2.20
C TRP A 140 -9.29 -12.98 0.77
N PHE A 141 -9.59 -12.15 -0.22
CA PHE A 141 -9.45 -12.44 -1.65
C PHE A 141 -8.46 -11.45 -2.30
N THR A 142 -7.26 -11.35 -1.75
CA THR A 142 -6.24 -10.39 -2.22
C THR A 142 -5.38 -10.96 -3.35
N TRP A 143 -5.48 -12.25 -3.66
CA TRP A 143 -4.68 -12.88 -4.71
C TRP A 143 -5.21 -12.56 -6.11
N ILE A 144 -4.39 -12.78 -7.13
CA ILE A 144 -4.76 -12.58 -8.53
C ILE A 144 -5.00 -13.96 -9.17
N ASP A 145 -6.18 -14.14 -9.74
CA ASP A 145 -6.43 -15.19 -10.71
C ASP A 145 -5.90 -14.72 -12.08
N TYR A 146 -4.67 -15.10 -12.42
CA TYR A 146 -4.02 -14.62 -13.64
C TYR A 146 -4.68 -15.18 -14.90
N ASP A 147 -5.11 -16.43 -14.88
CA ASP A 147 -5.80 -17.05 -16.02
C ASP A 147 -7.09 -16.29 -16.32
N LYS A 148 -7.90 -16.03 -15.29
CA LYS A 148 -9.13 -15.24 -15.43
C LYS A 148 -8.85 -13.80 -15.83
N PHE A 149 -7.81 -13.17 -15.28
CA PHE A 149 -7.40 -11.83 -15.70
C PHE A 149 -7.04 -11.80 -17.19
N HIS A 150 -6.28 -12.77 -17.68
CA HIS A 150 -5.90 -12.86 -19.10
C HIS A 150 -7.11 -13.08 -20.01
N ASP A 151 -8.06 -13.92 -19.60
CA ASP A 151 -9.32 -14.12 -20.32
C ASP A 151 -10.14 -12.82 -20.41
N LEU A 152 -10.26 -12.08 -19.31
CA LEU A 152 -10.97 -10.78 -19.28
C LEU A 152 -10.30 -9.74 -20.18
N VAL A 153 -8.97 -9.67 -20.17
CA VAL A 153 -8.21 -8.79 -21.07
C VAL A 153 -8.43 -9.18 -22.54
N ALA A 154 -8.42 -10.48 -22.85
CA ALA A 154 -8.64 -10.98 -24.21
C ALA A 154 -10.07 -10.73 -24.72
N ALA A 155 -11.07 -10.76 -23.83
CA ALA A 155 -12.45 -10.46 -24.17
C ALA A 155 -12.67 -8.99 -24.59
N GLY A 156 -11.82 -8.06 -24.10
CA GLY A 156 -11.89 -6.64 -24.47
C GLY A 156 -13.05 -5.86 -23.86
N GLU A 157 -13.87 -6.49 -23.02
CA GLU A 157 -14.97 -5.86 -22.29
C GLU A 157 -14.50 -5.21 -20.99
N PRO A 158 -15.19 -4.18 -20.48
CA PRO A 158 -14.86 -3.58 -19.18
C PRO A 158 -15.00 -4.59 -18.04
N PHE A 159 -13.97 -4.68 -17.19
CA PHE A 159 -13.96 -5.48 -15.97
C PHE A 159 -13.30 -4.74 -14.81
N SER A 160 -13.55 -5.23 -13.60
CA SER A 160 -13.10 -4.65 -12.34
C SER A 160 -12.15 -5.56 -11.58
N SER A 161 -11.51 -5.04 -10.53
CA SER A 161 -10.64 -5.79 -9.64
C SER A 161 -11.27 -7.03 -8.99
N LYS A 162 -12.60 -7.02 -8.80
CA LYS A 162 -13.35 -8.15 -8.24
C LYS A 162 -13.49 -9.32 -9.21
N ASP A 163 -13.40 -9.06 -10.50
CA ASP A 163 -13.65 -10.08 -11.52
C ASP A 163 -12.51 -11.09 -11.61
N TYR A 164 -11.32 -10.79 -11.08
CA TYR A 164 -10.14 -11.66 -11.13
C TYR A 164 -9.45 -11.79 -9.76
N MET A 165 -10.19 -11.58 -8.68
CA MET A 165 -9.69 -11.84 -7.34
C MET A 165 -9.75 -13.33 -7.01
N ALA A 166 -8.70 -13.84 -6.37
CA ALA A 166 -8.61 -15.20 -5.85
C ALA A 166 -8.41 -15.18 -4.34
N SER A 167 -8.72 -16.31 -3.70
CA SER A 167 -8.51 -16.48 -2.25
C SER A 167 -7.04 -16.22 -1.90
N THR A 168 -6.82 -15.49 -0.81
CA THR A 168 -5.48 -15.22 -0.30
C THR A 168 -4.87 -16.52 0.21
N PRO A 169 -3.67 -16.91 -0.24
CA PRO A 169 -3.00 -18.09 0.26
C PRO A 169 -2.86 -18.04 1.79
N SER A 170 -3.05 -19.18 2.46
CA SER A 170 -3.04 -19.22 3.93
C SER A 170 -1.74 -18.72 4.54
N TRP A 171 -0.61 -19.00 3.88
CA TRP A 171 0.73 -18.55 4.28
C TRP A 171 0.95 -17.04 4.10
N ALA A 172 0.11 -16.38 3.28
CA ALA A 172 0.19 -14.94 3.01
C ALA A 172 -0.65 -14.11 3.99
N VAL A 173 -1.66 -14.72 4.62
CA VAL A 173 -2.57 -14.02 5.53
C VAL A 173 -1.80 -13.44 6.72
N TYR A 174 -2.19 -12.24 7.15
CA TYR A 174 -1.56 -11.58 8.29
C TYR A 174 -1.55 -12.47 9.54
N GLY A 175 -0.38 -12.65 10.16
CA GLY A 175 -0.20 -13.52 11.32
C GLY A 175 0.01 -15.00 11.02
N ALA A 176 0.11 -15.40 9.74
CA ALA A 176 0.50 -16.76 9.35
C ALA A 176 1.91 -17.10 9.85
N GLU A 177 2.15 -18.39 10.13
CA GLU A 177 3.44 -18.87 10.64
C GLU A 177 4.57 -18.61 9.63
N GLU A 178 4.27 -18.74 8.34
CA GLU A 178 5.18 -18.52 7.23
C GLU A 178 5.52 -17.04 7.02
N GLY A 179 4.79 -16.12 7.66
CA GLY A 179 5.07 -14.69 7.60
C GLY A 179 5.05 -14.11 6.19
N GLY A 180 4.22 -14.67 5.30
CA GLY A 180 4.12 -14.26 3.91
C GLY A 180 4.98 -15.02 2.92
N PHE A 181 5.83 -15.94 3.36
CA PHE A 181 6.69 -16.70 2.46
C PHE A 181 5.94 -17.92 1.91
N ASP A 182 6.02 -18.12 0.59
CA ASP A 182 5.45 -19.33 -0.03
C ASP A 182 6.25 -20.55 0.42
N PRO A 183 5.64 -21.58 1.05
CA PRO A 183 6.35 -22.76 1.51
C PRO A 183 6.81 -23.71 0.40
N GLU A 184 6.34 -23.53 -0.85
CA GLU A 184 6.72 -24.35 -2.01
C GLU A 184 7.98 -23.89 -2.76
#